data_AF-A0A938MV12-F1
#
_entry.id   AF-A0A938MV12-F1
#
_cell.length_a   1.000
_cell.length_b   1.000
_cell.length_c   1.000
_cell.angle_alpha   90.00
_cell.angle_beta   90.00
_cell.angle_gamma   90.00
#
_symmetry.space_group_name_H-M   'P 1'
#
loop_
_entity.id
_entity.type
_entity.pdbx_description
1 polymer ?
#
loop_
_entity_poly.entity_id
_entity_poly.type
_entity_poly.pdbx_seq_one_letter_code
_entity_poly.pdbx_strand_id
1 'polypeptide(L)'
;MIANMDRVSLAIAFSLVLTGLADGAEQGAKAETLARHETVAEFQGTNYHRCMGLTSLCPDKCGESGPLAKFRIVHYVTYEKIGEYGDPKWDEFSFLVEDNMKHPKVPAEMHTAVNSLRKGDIVLLSWKHDYVTSDGGSAPERPLTRLEKIAPIGTQAWLNQIDRRAGVRDTAGHGPTIGSAEWIQAVSVKLGVYDKQGHGPTPDTDEWRNAIHWKAFGFKPGQLSTGEDKKEAEQDKSSVRGKPRR
;
A
#
# COMPACT_ATOMS: atom_id res chain seq x y z
N MET A 1 56.46 10.44 48.40
CA MET A 1 55.90 9.48 47.44
C MET A 1 55.59 10.25 46.16
N ILE A 2 56.52 10.24 45.21
CA ILE A 2 56.43 10.87 43.89
C ILE A 2 56.94 9.84 42.89
N ALA A 3 56.17 9.60 41.82
CA ALA A 3 56.57 9.20 40.47
C ALA A 3 55.36 8.48 39.82
N ASN A 4 54.58 9.18 39.01
CA ASN A 4 54.73 9.26 37.54
C ASN A 4 54.91 7.89 36.88
N MET A 5 53.86 7.46 36.20
CA MET A 5 53.79 6.24 35.41
C MET A 5 53.89 6.65 33.94
N ASP A 6 55.12 6.67 33.43
CA ASP A 6 55.41 6.78 31.99
C ASP A 6 55.05 5.45 31.31
N ARG A 7 54.21 5.51 30.27
CA ARG A 7 54.10 4.44 29.29
C ARG A 7 54.46 4.96 27.91
N VAL A 8 55.69 4.63 27.54
CA VAL A 8 56.31 4.80 26.23
C VAL A 8 55.62 3.90 25.21
N SER A 9 55.32 4.50 24.05
CA SER A 9 54.89 3.86 22.82
C SER A 9 55.90 2.84 22.30
N LEU A 10 55.44 1.69 21.81
CA LEU A 10 56.19 0.90 20.83
C LEU A 10 55.25 0.40 19.74
N ALA A 11 55.65 0.69 18.49
CA ALA A 11 54.88 0.48 17.29
C ALA A 11 55.47 -0.66 16.45
N ILE A 12 54.58 -1.31 15.70
CA ILE A 12 54.78 -1.99 14.40
C ILE A 12 55.45 -3.37 14.39
N ALA A 13 54.68 -4.38 13.97
CA ALA A 13 55.04 -5.22 12.82
C ALA A 13 53.76 -5.78 12.17
N PHE A 14 53.43 -5.22 11.01
CA PHE A 14 52.42 -5.72 10.08
C PHE A 14 52.94 -7.02 9.44
N SER A 15 52.14 -8.09 9.45
CA SER A 15 52.31 -9.20 8.52
C SER A 15 50.95 -9.54 7.94
N LEU A 16 50.83 -9.16 6.67
CA LEU A 16 49.70 -9.38 5.78
C LEU A 16 49.75 -10.84 5.32
N VAL A 17 48.75 -11.64 5.68
CA VAL A 17 48.44 -12.89 4.99
C VAL A 17 47.06 -12.72 4.37
N LEU A 18 47.04 -12.45 3.06
CA LEU A 18 45.87 -12.65 2.23
C LEU A 18 45.65 -14.15 2.07
N THR A 19 44.66 -14.70 2.74
CA THR A 19 43.95 -15.89 2.26
C THR A 19 42.51 -15.50 2.03
N GLY A 20 42.21 -15.21 0.75
CA GLY A 20 40.86 -15.05 0.25
C GLY A 20 40.06 -16.32 0.50
N LEU A 21 38.91 -16.17 1.15
CA LEU A 21 37.86 -17.16 1.14
C LEU A 21 36.59 -16.46 0.71
N ALA A 22 36.16 -16.88 -0.48
CA ALA A 22 34.83 -16.79 -1.03
C ALA A 22 34.13 -15.44 -0.84
N ASP A 23 34.29 -14.60 -1.86
CA ASP A 23 33.21 -13.75 -2.33
C ASP A 23 32.04 -14.69 -2.67
N GLY A 24 31.21 -14.98 -1.67
CA GLY A 24 29.92 -15.58 -1.85
C GLY A 24 29.10 -14.55 -2.59
N ALA A 25 29.17 -14.57 -3.92
CA ALA A 25 28.19 -13.89 -4.74
C ALA A 25 26.82 -14.41 -4.31
N GLU A 26 26.10 -13.62 -3.51
CA GLU A 26 24.65 -13.72 -3.49
C GLU A 26 24.22 -13.58 -4.94
N GLN A 27 23.86 -14.69 -5.57
CA GLN A 27 23.04 -14.67 -6.77
C GLN A 27 21.64 -14.23 -6.32
N GLY A 28 21.53 -12.93 -6.06
CA GLY A 28 20.33 -12.30 -5.54
C GLY A 28 19.20 -12.42 -6.57
N ALA A 29 18.03 -12.84 -6.11
CA ALA A 29 16.83 -12.87 -6.94
C ALA A 29 16.65 -11.51 -7.63
N LYS A 30 16.52 -11.52 -8.96
CA LYS A 30 16.31 -10.30 -9.76
C LYS A 30 14.81 -10.05 -9.87
N ALA A 31 14.34 -8.94 -9.33
CA ALA A 31 12.95 -8.50 -9.43
C ALA A 31 12.79 -7.37 -10.46
N GLU A 32 11.90 -7.55 -11.42
CA GLU A 32 11.50 -6.52 -12.40
C GLU A 32 10.07 -6.06 -12.15
N THR A 33 9.85 -4.77 -11.88
CA THR A 33 8.49 -4.23 -11.68
C THR A 33 7.78 -4.07 -13.02
N LEU A 34 6.70 -4.83 -13.20
CA LEU A 34 5.85 -4.81 -14.39
C LEU A 34 4.64 -3.87 -14.24
N ALA A 35 4.11 -3.71 -13.03
CA ALA A 35 3.04 -2.75 -12.77
C ALA A 35 3.08 -2.20 -11.33
N ARG A 36 2.54 -0.99 -11.15
CA ARG A 36 2.33 -0.37 -9.85
C ARG A 36 0.87 0.00 -9.68
N HIS A 37 0.33 -0.33 -8.51
CA HIS A 37 -1.06 -0.07 -8.16
C HIS A 37 -1.10 0.76 -6.89
N GLU A 38 -1.81 1.89 -6.93
CA GLU A 38 -2.21 2.62 -5.74
C GLU A 38 -3.73 2.81 -5.78
N THR A 39 -4.40 2.33 -4.74
CA THR A 39 -5.85 2.27 -4.68
C THR A 39 -6.38 2.80 -3.36
N VAL A 40 -7.63 3.26 -3.41
CA VAL A 40 -8.51 3.27 -2.25
C VAL A 40 -9.35 2.00 -2.31
N ALA A 41 -9.36 1.25 -1.22
CA ALA A 41 -10.08 0.00 -1.12
C ALA A 41 -10.85 -0.11 0.19
N GLU A 42 -11.95 -0.85 0.17
CA GLU A 42 -12.72 -1.20 1.36
C GLU A 42 -12.30 -2.58 1.83
N PHE A 43 -11.91 -2.70 3.10
CA PHE A 43 -11.60 -4.00 3.70
C PHE A 43 -12.87 -4.83 3.89
N GLN A 44 -12.93 -6.01 3.26
CA GLN A 44 -14.07 -6.92 3.29
C GLN A 44 -14.00 -7.94 4.44
N GLY A 45 -12.86 -8.01 5.13
CA GLY A 45 -12.59 -8.95 6.22
C GLY A 45 -11.51 -9.98 5.86
N THR A 46 -11.21 -10.81 6.84
CA THR A 46 -10.24 -11.91 6.72
C THR A 46 -10.97 -13.24 6.89
N ASN A 47 -10.78 -14.16 5.94
CA ASN A 47 -11.34 -15.50 6.00
C ASN A 47 -10.23 -16.54 5.83
N TYR A 48 -10.36 -17.69 6.47
CA TYR A 48 -9.39 -18.75 6.29
C TYR A 48 -9.48 -19.33 4.87
N HIS A 49 -8.37 -19.32 4.15
CA HIS A 49 -8.18 -19.96 2.85
C HIS A 49 -7.43 -21.28 3.05
N ARG A 50 -7.92 -22.36 2.44
CA ARG A 50 -7.24 -23.65 2.38
C ARG A 50 -6.77 -23.90 0.96
N CYS A 51 -5.49 -24.18 0.79
CA CYS A 51 -4.89 -24.57 -0.49
C CYS A 51 -5.64 -25.78 -1.10
N MET A 52 -5.70 -25.84 -2.43
CA MET A 52 -6.44 -26.86 -3.17
C MET A 52 -5.80 -28.26 -3.18
N GLY A 53 -4.61 -28.45 -2.59
CA GLY A 53 -4.05 -29.81 -2.47
C GLY A 53 -3.32 -30.34 -3.72
N LEU A 54 -2.84 -29.46 -4.61
CA LEU A 54 -2.30 -29.88 -5.92
C LEU A 54 -0.85 -30.40 -5.89
N THR A 55 -0.19 -30.40 -4.72
CA THR A 55 1.15 -30.95 -4.54
C THR A 55 1.22 -31.81 -3.27
N SER A 56 2.27 -32.61 -3.11
CA SER A 56 2.45 -33.53 -1.98
C SER A 56 2.54 -32.85 -0.61
N LEU A 57 2.94 -31.57 -0.56
CA LEU A 57 3.01 -30.77 0.67
C LEU A 57 1.68 -30.06 0.98
N CYS A 58 0.79 -29.95 0.00
CA CYS A 58 -0.50 -29.30 0.20
C CYS A 58 -1.48 -30.22 0.96
N PRO A 59 -2.46 -29.65 1.66
CA PRO A 59 -2.65 -28.22 1.93
C PRO A 59 -1.93 -27.73 3.20
N ASP A 60 -1.47 -28.65 4.06
CA ASP A 60 -1.09 -28.35 5.44
C ASP A 60 0.39 -28.01 5.63
N LYS A 61 1.27 -28.24 4.64
CA LYS A 61 2.72 -27.96 4.74
C LYS A 61 3.26 -27.11 3.59
N CYS A 62 2.39 -26.61 2.72
CA CYS A 62 2.77 -25.86 1.53
C CYS A 62 2.93 -24.35 1.75
N GLY A 63 2.44 -23.81 2.87
CA GLY A 63 2.48 -22.37 3.14
C GLY A 63 1.47 -21.54 2.34
N GLU A 64 0.53 -22.19 1.63
CA GLU A 64 -0.50 -21.56 0.79
C GLU A 64 -1.90 -21.65 1.42
N SER A 65 -2.01 -22.08 2.67
CA SER A 65 -3.24 -22.00 3.47
C SER A 65 -3.04 -20.97 4.57
N GLY A 66 -4.09 -20.25 4.98
CA GLY A 66 -4.00 -19.26 6.06
C GLY A 66 -5.08 -18.18 6.00
N PRO A 67 -5.05 -17.19 6.91
CA PRO A 67 -5.96 -16.05 6.88
C PRO A 67 -5.73 -15.20 5.63
N LEU A 68 -6.74 -15.15 4.76
CA LEU A 68 -6.74 -14.37 3.52
C LEU A 68 -7.52 -13.07 3.74
N ALA A 69 -6.83 -11.94 3.69
CA ALA A 69 -7.43 -10.61 3.75
C ALA A 69 -8.00 -10.24 2.38
N LYS A 70 -9.24 -9.75 2.34
CA LYS A 70 -9.92 -9.35 1.09
C LYS A 70 -10.25 -7.87 1.09
N PHE A 71 -10.04 -7.24 -0.05
CA PHE A 71 -10.30 -5.83 -0.29
C PHE A 71 -11.08 -5.64 -1.58
N ARG A 72 -12.10 -4.79 -1.53
CA ARG A 72 -12.83 -4.32 -2.71
C ARG A 72 -12.23 -3.00 -3.14
N ILE A 73 -11.74 -2.91 -4.37
CA ILE A 73 -11.15 -1.69 -4.91
C ILE A 73 -12.29 -0.72 -5.22
N VAL A 74 -12.23 0.45 -4.59
CA VAL A 74 -13.21 1.53 -4.76
C VAL A 74 -12.73 2.48 -5.86
N HIS A 75 -11.44 2.82 -5.82
CA HIS A 75 -10.85 3.77 -6.76
C HIS A 75 -9.36 3.49 -6.97
N TYR A 76 -8.88 3.73 -8.18
CA TYR A 76 -7.44 3.76 -8.48
C TYR A 76 -6.93 5.19 -8.38
N VAL A 77 -6.09 5.46 -7.39
CA VAL A 77 -5.40 6.74 -7.24
C VAL A 77 -4.37 6.88 -8.35
N THR A 78 -3.50 5.87 -8.48
CA THR A 78 -2.43 5.83 -9.48
C THR A 78 -2.34 4.41 -10.03
N TYR A 79 -2.09 4.30 -11.33
CA TYR A 79 -1.81 3.02 -11.98
C TYR A 79 -0.78 3.22 -13.07
N GLU A 80 0.27 2.42 -13.04
CA GLU A 80 1.32 2.43 -14.04
C GLU A 80 1.56 1.00 -14.53
N LYS A 81 1.40 0.79 -15.84
CA LYS A 81 1.74 -0.46 -16.50
C LYS A 81 3.07 -0.27 -17.22
N ILE A 82 4.13 -0.82 -16.64
CA ILE A 82 5.52 -0.62 -17.08
C ILE A 82 5.90 -1.71 -18.08
N GLY A 83 5.64 -2.97 -17.74
CA GLY A 83 5.90 -4.13 -18.57
C GLY A 83 4.67 -4.61 -19.33
N GLU A 84 4.88 -5.25 -20.48
CA GLU A 84 3.82 -5.84 -21.31
C GLU A 84 2.90 -6.77 -20.51
N TYR A 85 3.49 -7.56 -19.62
CA TYR A 85 2.84 -8.54 -18.76
C TYR A 85 2.42 -7.99 -17.38
N GLY A 86 2.49 -6.67 -17.18
CA GLY A 86 2.00 -6.03 -15.96
C GLY A 86 0.50 -6.29 -15.74
N ASP A 87 0.10 -6.40 -14.48
CA ASP A 87 -1.28 -6.72 -14.13
C ASP A 87 -2.21 -5.58 -14.58
N PRO A 88 -3.41 -5.89 -15.11
CA PRO A 88 -4.42 -4.88 -15.35
C PRO A 88 -4.98 -4.35 -14.02
N LYS A 89 -5.83 -3.31 -14.09
CA LYS A 89 -6.64 -2.89 -12.94
C LYS A 89 -7.61 -3.99 -12.52
N TRP A 90 -7.82 -4.15 -11.22
CA TRP A 90 -8.71 -5.15 -10.62
C TRP A 90 -9.85 -4.48 -9.85
N ASP A 91 -10.93 -5.22 -9.61
CA ASP A 91 -12.04 -4.80 -8.74
C ASP A 91 -11.86 -5.28 -7.29
N GLU A 92 -11.02 -6.29 -7.08
CA GLU A 92 -10.72 -6.86 -5.77
C GLU A 92 -9.23 -7.18 -5.67
N PHE A 93 -8.69 -7.11 -4.46
CA PHE A 93 -7.33 -7.56 -4.16
C PHE A 93 -7.34 -8.38 -2.88
N SER A 94 -6.58 -9.47 -2.85
CA SER A 94 -6.45 -10.31 -1.67
C SER A 94 -5.07 -10.89 -1.54
N PHE A 95 -4.63 -11.07 -0.31
CA PHE A 95 -3.34 -11.68 0.02
C PHE A 95 -3.45 -12.48 1.31
N LEU A 96 -2.59 -13.49 1.46
CA LEU A 96 -2.43 -14.21 2.72
C LEU A 96 -1.71 -13.29 3.70
N VAL A 97 -2.24 -13.17 4.93
CA VAL A 97 -1.61 -12.38 6.01
C VAL A 97 -0.46 -13.17 6.63
N GLU A 98 -0.73 -14.44 6.91
CA GLU A 98 0.21 -15.45 7.38
C GLU A 98 -0.17 -16.79 6.76
N ASP A 99 0.75 -17.73 6.76
CA ASP A 99 0.45 -19.11 6.42
C ASP A 99 -0.06 -19.93 7.62
N ASN A 100 -0.47 -21.16 7.36
CA ASN A 100 -0.98 -22.09 8.36
C ASN A 100 0.12 -22.64 9.30
N MET A 101 1.38 -22.33 9.03
CA MET A 101 2.54 -22.60 9.89
C MET A 101 2.95 -21.36 10.70
N LYS A 102 2.16 -20.26 10.62
CA LYS A 102 2.37 -19.00 11.33
C LYS A 102 3.56 -18.18 10.82
N HIS A 103 3.99 -18.40 9.59
CA HIS A 103 4.93 -17.50 8.93
C HIS A 103 4.18 -16.31 8.32
N PRO A 104 4.55 -15.06 8.68
CA PRO A 104 3.98 -13.88 8.04
C PRO A 104 4.26 -13.87 6.54
N LYS A 105 3.25 -13.51 5.74
CA LYS A 105 3.36 -13.36 4.28
C LYS A 105 3.44 -11.89 3.84
N VAL A 106 3.40 -10.98 4.81
CA VAL A 106 3.51 -9.53 4.62
C VAL A 106 4.46 -8.93 5.66
N PRO A 107 5.04 -7.74 5.40
CA PRO A 107 5.88 -7.04 6.37
C PRO A 107 5.16 -6.80 7.70
N ALA A 108 5.91 -6.74 8.81
CA ALA A 108 5.35 -6.63 10.16
C ALA A 108 4.40 -5.43 10.37
N GLU A 109 4.69 -4.30 9.72
CA GLU A 109 3.83 -3.12 9.73
C GLU A 109 2.46 -3.40 9.08
N MET A 110 2.45 -4.09 7.94
CA MET A 110 1.22 -4.45 7.22
C MET A 110 0.44 -5.54 7.93
N HIS A 111 1.16 -6.49 8.54
CA HIS A 111 0.58 -7.51 9.41
C HIS A 111 -0.16 -6.87 10.60
N THR A 112 0.42 -5.86 11.23
CA THR A 112 -0.23 -5.11 12.32
C THR A 112 -1.40 -4.30 11.79
N ALA A 113 -1.22 -3.61 10.66
CA ALA A 113 -2.24 -2.78 10.04
C ALA A 113 -3.50 -3.60 9.71
N VAL A 114 -3.36 -4.71 8.97
CA VAL A 114 -4.51 -5.54 8.56
C VAL A 114 -5.27 -6.13 9.75
N ASN A 115 -4.57 -6.55 10.81
CA ASN A 115 -5.19 -7.10 12.01
C ASN A 115 -5.94 -6.05 12.85
N SER A 116 -5.64 -4.75 12.64
CA SER A 116 -6.38 -3.65 13.28
C SER A 116 -7.62 -3.20 12.50
N LEU A 117 -7.77 -3.65 11.24
CA LEU A 117 -8.88 -3.25 10.39
C LEU A 117 -10.18 -3.94 10.78
N ARG A 118 -11.28 -3.19 10.67
CA ARG A 118 -12.64 -3.73 10.75
C ARG A 118 -13.25 -3.74 9.36
N LYS A 119 -14.12 -4.70 9.09
CA LYS A 119 -14.87 -4.75 7.82
C LYS A 119 -15.55 -3.39 7.57
N GLY A 120 -15.44 -2.87 6.35
CA GLY A 120 -15.93 -1.56 5.95
C GLY A 120 -14.93 -0.42 6.16
N ASP A 121 -13.80 -0.65 6.84
CA ASP A 121 -12.73 0.34 6.92
C ASP A 121 -12.18 0.61 5.51
N ILE A 122 -11.99 1.89 5.20
CA ILE A 122 -11.42 2.34 3.94
C ILE A 122 -9.92 2.52 4.12
N VAL A 123 -9.15 1.98 3.19
CA VAL A 123 -7.70 1.97 3.23
C VAL A 123 -7.11 2.50 1.95
N LEU A 124 -5.91 3.05 2.07
CA LEU A 124 -4.96 3.16 0.99
C LEU A 124 -4.20 1.84 0.89
N LEU A 125 -4.32 1.21 -0.27
CA LEU A 125 -3.72 -0.08 -0.55
C LEU A 125 -2.85 0.06 -1.80
N SER A 126 -1.58 -0.28 -1.67
CA SER A 126 -0.61 -0.25 -2.77
C SER A 126 0.16 -1.55 -2.85
N TRP A 127 0.37 -2.03 -4.07
CA TRP A 127 1.20 -3.18 -4.36
C TRP A 127 1.90 -3.00 -5.71
N LYS A 128 2.95 -3.80 -5.91
CA LYS A 128 3.58 -3.97 -7.21
C LYS A 128 3.17 -5.29 -7.81
N HIS A 129 3.28 -5.39 -9.13
CA HIS A 129 3.44 -6.68 -9.81
C HIS A 129 4.91 -6.76 -10.22
N ASP A 130 5.67 -7.56 -9.48
CA ASP A 130 7.08 -7.81 -9.76
C ASP A 130 7.24 -9.20 -10.40
N TYR A 131 8.03 -9.31 -11.45
CA TYR A 131 8.46 -10.60 -11.99
C TYR A 131 9.80 -10.94 -11.37
N VAL A 132 9.80 -11.94 -10.49
CA VAL A 132 10.97 -12.33 -9.70
C VAL A 132 11.59 -13.56 -10.33
N THR A 133 12.88 -13.46 -10.66
CA THR A 133 13.67 -14.58 -11.20
C THR A 133 14.72 -14.99 -10.18
N SER A 134 14.76 -16.28 -9.88
CA SER A 134 15.70 -16.93 -8.97
C SER A 134 16.24 -18.22 -9.58
N ASP A 135 17.24 -18.84 -8.95
CA ASP A 135 17.93 -20.04 -9.49
C ASP A 135 17.00 -21.23 -9.76
N GLY A 136 15.81 -21.27 -9.11
CA GLY A 136 14.80 -22.31 -9.28
C GLY A 136 13.68 -21.98 -10.26
N GLY A 137 13.61 -20.76 -10.80
CA GLY A 137 12.57 -20.34 -11.72
C GLY A 137 12.14 -18.88 -11.56
N SER A 138 11.13 -18.51 -12.35
CA SER A 138 10.57 -17.16 -12.36
C SER A 138 9.07 -17.18 -12.09
N ALA A 139 8.61 -16.29 -11.22
CA ALA A 139 7.21 -16.19 -10.83
C ALA A 139 6.78 -14.74 -10.60
N PRO A 140 5.49 -14.42 -10.80
CA PRO A 140 4.95 -13.12 -10.45
C PRO A 140 4.74 -13.02 -8.94
N GLU A 141 5.32 -12.01 -8.32
CA GLU A 141 5.09 -11.62 -6.94
C GLU A 141 4.29 -10.32 -6.87
N ARG A 142 3.49 -10.19 -5.81
CA ARG A 142 2.63 -9.02 -5.59
C ARG A 142 2.89 -8.38 -4.22
N PRO A 143 4.11 -7.91 -3.95
CA PRO A 143 4.45 -7.38 -2.65
C PRO A 143 3.63 -6.13 -2.35
N LEU A 144 3.04 -6.10 -1.16
CA LEU A 144 2.41 -4.90 -0.62
C LEU A 144 3.48 -3.86 -0.34
N THR A 145 3.21 -2.62 -0.76
CA THR A 145 4.07 -1.47 -0.48
C THR A 145 3.37 -0.45 0.42
N ARG A 146 2.05 -0.55 0.59
CA ARG A 146 1.29 0.30 1.52
C ARG A 146 -0.02 -0.37 1.93
N LEU A 147 -0.33 -0.31 3.22
CA LEU A 147 -1.65 -0.56 3.78
C LEU A 147 -1.89 0.41 4.95
N GLU A 148 -2.72 1.42 4.71
CA GLU A 148 -2.99 2.46 5.70
C GLU A 148 -4.48 2.79 5.73
N LYS A 149 -5.11 2.73 6.90
CA LYS A 149 -6.51 3.15 7.05
C LYS A 149 -6.66 4.65 6.82
N ILE A 150 -7.60 5.05 5.96
CA ILE A 150 -7.98 6.45 5.78
C ILE A 150 -8.77 6.89 7.01
N ALA A 151 -8.26 7.92 7.69
CA ALA A 151 -8.86 8.43 8.90
C ALA A 151 -10.17 9.21 8.60
N PRO A 152 -11.09 9.29 9.59
CA PRO A 152 -12.30 10.09 9.43
C PRO A 152 -11.98 11.56 9.15
N ILE A 153 -12.73 12.17 8.24
CA ILE A 153 -12.54 13.54 7.79
C ILE A 153 -12.62 14.52 8.96
N GLY A 154 -11.75 15.52 8.96
CA GLY A 154 -11.67 16.54 10.02
C GLY A 154 -10.88 16.10 11.26
N THR A 155 -10.52 14.82 11.40
CA THR A 155 -9.65 14.39 12.52
C THR A 155 -8.20 14.80 12.30
N GLN A 156 -7.42 14.93 13.38
CA GLN A 156 -5.98 15.23 13.27
C GLN A 156 -5.22 14.17 12.45
N ALA A 157 -5.60 12.90 12.59
CA ALA A 157 -5.01 11.82 11.80
C ALA A 157 -5.28 12.01 10.29
N TRP A 158 -6.48 12.45 9.93
CA TRP A 158 -6.83 12.78 8.55
C TRP A 158 -6.06 14.01 8.05
N LEU A 159 -5.94 15.08 8.84
CA LEU A 159 -5.13 16.24 8.46
C LEU A 159 -3.66 15.85 8.21
N ASN A 160 -3.08 14.98 9.04
CA ASN A 160 -1.74 14.45 8.85
C ASN A 160 -1.61 13.62 7.56
N GLN A 161 -2.65 12.88 7.17
CA GLN A 161 -2.67 12.14 5.90
C GLN A 161 -2.72 13.07 4.69
N ILE A 162 -3.55 14.11 4.76
CA ILE A 162 -3.63 15.14 3.73
C ILE A 162 -2.30 15.87 3.59
N ASP A 163 -1.66 16.23 4.70
CA ASP A 163 -0.35 16.89 4.71
C ASP A 163 0.72 16.05 3.97
N ARG A 164 0.81 14.75 4.29
CA ARG A 164 1.73 13.82 3.60
C ARG A 164 1.44 13.69 2.11
N ARG A 165 0.17 13.68 1.72
CA ARG A 165 -0.24 13.56 0.31
C ARG A 165 0.00 14.83 -0.49
N ALA A 166 -0.33 15.98 0.09
CA ALA A 166 -0.11 17.27 -0.54
C ALA A 166 1.39 17.63 -0.56
N GLY A 167 2.20 17.04 0.31
CA GLY A 167 3.62 17.36 0.45
C GLY A 167 3.81 18.82 0.85
N VAL A 168 2.97 19.33 1.76
CA VAL A 168 3.05 20.73 2.22
C VAL A 168 4.26 20.95 3.10
N ARG A 169 4.54 20.01 4.01
CA ARG A 169 5.76 20.00 4.81
C ARG A 169 6.88 19.25 4.10
N ASP A 170 8.10 19.74 4.26
CA ASP A 170 9.28 19.05 3.77
C ASP A 170 9.67 17.86 4.67
N THR A 171 10.67 17.08 4.26
CA THR A 171 11.17 15.94 5.03
C THR A 171 11.88 16.33 6.31
N ALA A 172 12.27 17.60 6.48
CA ALA A 172 12.82 18.14 7.72
C ALA A 172 11.73 18.65 8.68
N GLY A 173 10.45 18.56 8.28
CA GLY A 173 9.30 18.99 9.06
C GLY A 173 9.06 20.50 9.02
N HIS A 174 9.77 21.26 8.19
CA HIS A 174 9.47 22.67 7.99
C HIS A 174 8.18 22.82 7.19
N GLY A 175 7.39 23.81 7.59
CA GLY A 175 6.13 24.15 6.95
C GLY A 175 5.11 24.68 7.95
N PRO A 176 3.95 25.12 7.46
CA PRO A 176 2.92 25.66 8.31
C PRO A 176 2.37 24.59 9.26
N THR A 177 1.97 25.00 10.46
CA THR A 177 1.34 24.13 11.44
C THR A 177 0.09 23.48 10.86
N ILE A 178 -0.01 22.15 10.92
CA ILE A 178 -1.15 21.40 10.37
C ILE A 178 -2.46 21.92 10.98
N GLY A 179 -3.41 22.28 10.12
CA GLY A 179 -4.70 22.87 10.50
C GLY A 179 -4.71 24.41 10.64
N SER A 180 -3.56 25.08 10.55
CA SER A 180 -3.53 26.55 10.51
C SER A 180 -4.10 27.10 9.19
N ALA A 181 -4.46 28.39 9.17
CA ALA A 181 -4.93 29.05 7.96
C ALA A 181 -3.90 28.99 6.81
N GLU A 182 -2.60 29.14 7.13
CA GLU A 182 -1.51 28.99 6.16
C GLU A 182 -1.42 27.57 5.59
N TRP A 183 -1.58 26.56 6.45
CA TRP A 183 -1.59 25.17 6.03
C TRP A 183 -2.79 24.86 5.13
N ILE A 184 -3.99 25.33 5.51
CA ILE A 184 -5.21 25.17 4.70
C ILE A 184 -5.01 25.77 3.30
N GLN A 185 -4.46 26.98 3.21
CA GLN A 185 -4.17 27.62 1.94
C GLN A 185 -3.17 26.79 1.11
N ALA A 186 -2.07 26.35 1.73
CA ALA A 186 -1.03 25.60 1.05
C ALA A 186 -1.54 24.26 0.49
N VAL A 187 -2.29 23.49 1.29
CA VAL A 187 -2.92 22.25 0.84
C VAL A 187 -3.89 22.51 -0.30
N SER A 188 -4.75 23.53 -0.17
CA SER A 188 -5.79 23.84 -1.16
C SER A 188 -5.20 24.17 -2.52
N VAL A 189 -4.09 24.91 -2.55
CA VAL A 189 -3.35 25.23 -3.77
C VAL A 189 -2.66 23.98 -4.33
N LYS A 190 -1.93 23.22 -3.49
CA LYS A 190 -1.18 22.04 -3.96
C LYS A 190 -2.08 20.93 -4.51
N LEU A 191 -3.25 20.73 -3.92
CA LEU A 191 -4.23 19.75 -4.38
C LEU A 191 -5.17 20.30 -5.47
N GLY A 192 -5.04 21.58 -5.85
CA GLY A 192 -5.88 22.22 -6.86
C GLY A 192 -7.36 22.25 -6.46
N VAL A 193 -7.65 22.43 -5.17
CA VAL A 193 -8.99 22.76 -4.66
C VAL A 193 -9.28 24.24 -4.92
N TYR A 194 -8.28 25.09 -4.78
CA TYR A 194 -8.36 26.48 -5.21
C TYR A 194 -7.87 26.61 -6.64
N ASP A 195 -8.56 27.44 -7.41
CA ASP A 195 -8.11 27.81 -8.74
C ASP A 195 -6.93 28.79 -8.69
N LYS A 196 -6.45 29.22 -9.87
CA LYS A 196 -5.32 30.15 -9.98
C LYS A 196 -5.63 31.54 -9.42
N GLN A 197 -6.90 31.88 -9.26
CA GLN A 197 -7.41 33.13 -8.69
C GLN A 197 -7.65 33.00 -7.18
N GLY A 198 -7.47 31.82 -6.60
CA GLY A 198 -7.69 31.55 -5.18
C GLY A 198 -9.16 31.33 -4.82
N HIS A 199 -10.05 31.16 -5.80
CA HIS A 199 -11.44 30.83 -5.53
C HIS A 199 -11.60 29.34 -5.24
N GLY A 200 -12.48 29.04 -4.28
CA GLY A 200 -12.88 27.70 -3.91
C GLY A 200 -13.76 27.69 -2.68
N PRO A 201 -14.05 26.50 -2.12
CA PRO A 201 -14.86 26.36 -0.92
C PRO A 201 -14.28 27.16 0.25
N THR A 202 -15.14 27.66 1.13
CA THR A 202 -14.70 28.39 2.32
C THR A 202 -13.77 27.51 3.16
N PRO A 203 -12.57 28.00 3.55
CA PRO A 203 -11.61 27.26 4.36
C PRO A 203 -12.23 26.56 5.57
N ASP A 204 -11.80 25.32 5.83
CA ASP A 204 -12.21 24.50 6.99
C ASP A 204 -13.72 24.20 7.14
N THR A 205 -14.51 24.48 6.09
CA THR A 205 -15.90 23.99 6.02
C THR A 205 -15.97 22.54 5.59
N ASP A 206 -17.12 21.88 5.80
CA ASP A 206 -17.32 20.50 5.33
C ASP A 206 -17.22 20.38 3.81
N GLU A 207 -17.65 21.41 3.07
CA GLU A 207 -17.46 21.48 1.62
C GLU A 207 -15.96 21.45 1.25
N TRP A 208 -15.15 22.27 1.94
CA TRP A 208 -13.71 22.29 1.78
C TRP A 208 -13.07 20.94 2.12
N ARG A 209 -13.42 20.35 3.27
CA ARG A 209 -12.86 19.06 3.70
C ARG A 209 -13.20 17.93 2.72
N ASN A 210 -14.41 17.92 2.18
CA ASN A 210 -14.84 16.95 1.17
C ASN A 210 -14.10 17.15 -0.16
N ALA A 211 -13.88 18.40 -0.59
CA ALA A 211 -13.11 18.70 -1.79
C ALA A 211 -11.65 18.24 -1.65
N ILE A 212 -11.02 18.54 -0.52
CA ILE A 212 -9.66 18.10 -0.18
C ILE A 212 -9.57 16.58 -0.15
N HIS A 213 -10.52 15.92 0.49
CA HIS A 213 -10.59 14.46 0.56
C HIS A 213 -10.64 13.85 -0.85
N TRP A 214 -11.51 14.36 -1.70
CA TRP A 214 -11.63 13.90 -3.08
C TRP A 214 -10.36 14.13 -3.90
N LYS A 215 -9.73 15.31 -3.78
CA LYS A 215 -8.47 15.58 -4.50
C LYS A 215 -7.32 14.70 -4.00
N ALA A 216 -7.27 14.43 -2.71
CA ALA A 216 -6.23 13.60 -2.10
C ALA A 216 -6.39 12.12 -2.46
N PHE A 217 -7.59 11.57 -2.35
CA PHE A 217 -7.83 10.12 -2.40
C PHE A 217 -8.61 9.67 -3.64
N GLY A 218 -9.13 10.57 -4.45
CA GLY A 218 -9.81 10.27 -5.71
C GLY A 218 -11.27 9.80 -5.58
N PHE A 219 -11.86 9.83 -4.38
CA PHE A 219 -13.27 9.46 -4.16
C PHE A 219 -13.99 10.47 -3.27
N LYS A 220 -15.31 10.60 -3.42
CA LYS A 220 -16.12 11.44 -2.52
C LYS A 220 -16.61 10.62 -1.32
N PRO A 221 -16.65 11.23 -0.12
CA PRO A 221 -17.31 10.64 1.04
C PRO A 221 -18.78 10.35 0.71
N GLY A 222 -19.27 9.16 1.05
CA GLY A 222 -20.64 8.74 0.74
C GLY A 222 -20.86 8.10 -0.64
N GLN A 223 -19.89 8.12 -1.56
CA GLN A 223 -19.95 7.30 -2.80
C GLN A 223 -19.57 5.83 -2.59
N LEU A 224 -19.26 5.45 -1.34
CA LEU A 224 -19.03 4.07 -0.96
C LEU A 224 -20.40 3.39 -0.86
N SER A 225 -20.94 2.97 -2.00
CA SER A 225 -22.20 2.24 -2.01
C SER A 225 -22.06 0.98 -1.17
N THR A 226 -23.05 0.77 -0.32
CA THR A 226 -23.45 -0.56 0.14
C THR A 226 -23.60 -1.43 -1.11
N GLY A 227 -23.19 -2.69 -1.06
CA GLY A 227 -23.10 -3.58 -2.23
C GLY A 227 -24.41 -3.91 -2.96
N GLU A 228 -25.41 -3.04 -2.93
CA GLU A 228 -26.72 -3.14 -3.57
C GLU A 228 -26.75 -2.51 -4.96
N ASP A 229 -25.99 -1.43 -5.21
CA ASP A 229 -26.05 -0.67 -6.48
C ASP A 229 -25.52 -1.43 -7.71
N LYS A 230 -24.81 -2.56 -7.53
CA LYS A 230 -24.34 -3.39 -8.65
C LYS A 230 -25.37 -4.42 -9.13
N LYS A 231 -26.43 -4.71 -8.36
CA LYS A 231 -27.46 -5.69 -8.79
C LYS A 231 -28.42 -5.12 -9.83
N GLU A 232 -28.63 -3.81 -9.86
CA GLU A 232 -29.52 -3.16 -10.85
C GLU A 232 -28.88 -3.08 -12.25
N ALA A 233 -27.55 -2.93 -12.34
CA ALA A 233 -26.85 -2.83 -13.62
C ALA A 233 -26.76 -4.16 -14.40
N GLU A 234 -27.00 -5.30 -13.72
CA GLU A 234 -26.94 -6.64 -14.34
C GLU A 234 -28.34 -7.21 -14.64
N GLN A 235 -29.38 -6.80 -13.91
CA GLN A 235 -30.76 -7.16 -14.25
C GLN A 235 -31.26 -6.48 -15.53
N ASP A 236 -30.83 -5.24 -15.81
CA ASP A 236 -31.26 -4.49 -17.00
C ASP A 236 -30.67 -5.06 -18.32
N LYS A 237 -29.52 -5.74 -18.26
CA LYS A 237 -28.93 -6.43 -19.43
C LYS A 237 -29.59 -7.78 -19.75
N SER A 238 -30.30 -8.37 -18.79
CA SER A 238 -30.97 -9.67 -18.98
C SER A 238 -32.35 -9.56 -19.64
N SER A 239 -32.98 -8.37 -19.60
CA SER A 239 -34.34 -8.13 -20.11
C SER A 239 -34.42 -7.95 -21.65
N VAL A 240 -33.29 -7.66 -22.32
CA VAL A 240 -33.29 -7.30 -23.76
C VAL A 240 -33.13 -8.50 -24.71
N ARG A 241 -32.81 -9.71 -24.21
CA ARG A 241 -32.67 -10.92 -25.05
C ARG A 241 -33.85 -11.88 -24.85
N GLY A 242 -34.99 -11.56 -25.48
CA GLY A 242 -36.14 -12.46 -25.42
C GLY A 242 -37.29 -12.11 -26.35
N LYS A 243 -37.04 -11.94 -27.65
CA LYS A 243 -38.13 -11.99 -28.65
C LYS A 243 -37.89 -13.17 -29.59
N PRO A 244 -38.75 -14.21 -29.58
CA PRO A 244 -38.63 -15.31 -30.52
C PRO A 244 -39.07 -14.85 -31.92
N ARG A 245 -38.24 -15.12 -32.93
CA ARG A 245 -38.67 -15.02 -34.33
C ARG A 245 -39.55 -16.23 -34.64
N ARG A 246 -40.74 -15.97 -35.15
CA ARG A 246 -41.60 -16.94 -35.83
C ARG A 246 -40.95 -17.41 -37.13
#